data_AF-A0A8S1N5Z5-F1
#
_entry.id   AF-A0A8S1N5Z5-F1
#
_cell.length_a   1.000
_cell.length_b   1.000
_cell.length_c   1.000
_cell.angle_alpha   90.00
_cell.angle_beta   90.00
_cell.angle_gamma   90.00
#
_symmetry.space_group_name_H-M   'P 1'
#
loop_
_entity.id
_entity.type
_entity.pdbx_description
1 polymer ?
#
loop_
_entity_poly.entity_id
_entity_poly.type
_entity_poly.pdbx_seq_one_letter_code
_entity_poly.pdbx_strand_id
1 'polypeptide(L)'
;MNMKPRVVMVGTIGCGKTTLLNKICNKNLQTYLGGPQDTKEPNISQSAYGKGFLLLDAPGFCNDCTRLNDCIGILKSITDEPINQLLVVVKFDRHTKEELRRIINIFKRIKDVITVVITFFHQSDDQNENREKIIKWLKQIEVESVIFNCMNTSGEELCNQIDRINSNSKQGRIFELKQTELFSNFNLFSYNDDIFENLIDAQYQLRDQFLGIGRLFRKVIEDFPITQSKFSEFAHQIILHIKDQADNCFFQFKEKRMDLFEEIYASCQYKELQILADNRIKKYLSQQVYHTIYCALQKMKQGGFLDVNFIKQCPYCGEIWIQPNEFEGLIFCGSSKSKEIYLQQKFQIKMLGCGKQLQWNDMKSLPLSFLINQSNIESFNYLSAVLSQEEEDKYIKAAKKIETLIKEKKIIII
;
A
#
# COMPACT_ATOMS: atom_id res chain seq x y z
N MET A 1 -17.92 28.06 4.76
CA MET A 1 -18.48 27.31 5.91
C MET A 1 -17.32 26.69 6.65
N ASN A 2 -17.18 26.91 7.97
CA ASN A 2 -16.17 26.19 8.76
C ASN A 2 -16.62 24.74 8.90
N MET A 3 -15.86 23.80 8.33
CA MET A 3 -16.10 22.37 8.56
C MET A 3 -15.86 22.06 10.03
N LYS A 4 -16.80 21.33 10.65
CA LYS A 4 -16.63 20.85 12.03
C LYS A 4 -15.58 19.73 12.05
N PRO A 5 -14.74 19.65 13.10
CA PRO A 5 -13.79 18.55 13.24
C PRO A 5 -14.48 17.19 13.18
N ARG A 6 -13.86 16.22 12.51
CA ARG A 6 -14.32 14.83 12.44
C ARG A 6 -13.46 13.95 13.35
N VAL A 7 -14.13 13.27 14.26
CA VAL A 7 -13.55 12.42 15.29
C VAL A 7 -14.07 11.01 15.07
N VAL A 8 -13.18 10.04 14.87
CA VAL A 8 -13.57 8.65 14.67
C VAL A 8 -13.34 7.88 15.96
N MET A 9 -14.32 7.10 16.40
CA MET A 9 -14.19 6.24 17.56
C MET A 9 -13.94 4.79 17.14
N VAL A 10 -12.86 4.21 17.64
CA VAL A 10 -12.51 2.81 17.42
C VAL A 10 -12.24 2.16 18.78
N GLY A 11 -12.72 0.93 18.98
CA GLY A 11 -12.42 0.17 20.20
C GLY A 11 -13.02 -1.22 20.12
N THR A 12 -12.67 -2.09 21.06
CA THR A 12 -13.17 -3.47 21.08
C THR A 12 -14.61 -3.59 21.56
N ILE A 13 -15.25 -4.75 21.33
CA ILE A 13 -16.61 -4.97 21.82
C ILE A 13 -16.60 -4.94 23.36
N GLY A 14 -17.59 -4.28 23.95
CA GLY A 14 -17.69 -4.16 25.41
C GLY A 14 -16.74 -3.12 26.03
N CYS A 15 -15.92 -2.41 25.26
CA CYS A 15 -15.05 -1.35 25.81
C CYS A 15 -15.79 -0.05 26.18
N GLY A 16 -17.11 0.01 26.00
CA GLY A 16 -17.93 1.16 26.41
C GLY A 16 -18.06 2.27 25.37
N LYS A 17 -17.80 2.01 24.08
CA LYS A 17 -17.99 2.99 22.98
C LYS A 17 -19.39 3.60 22.94
N THR A 18 -20.43 2.76 22.92
CA THR A 18 -21.83 3.23 22.86
C THR A 18 -22.18 4.08 24.09
N THR A 19 -21.70 3.70 25.28
CA THR A 19 -21.87 4.50 26.50
C THR A 19 -21.15 5.85 26.40
N LEU A 20 -19.94 5.86 25.84
CA LEU A 20 -19.18 7.08 25.59
C LEU A 20 -19.89 7.99 24.58
N LEU A 21 -20.42 7.42 23.49
CA LEU A 21 -21.20 8.14 22.49
C LEU A 21 -22.46 8.76 23.09
N ASN A 22 -23.21 8.00 23.89
CA ASN A 22 -24.39 8.51 24.59
C ASN A 22 -24.05 9.72 25.47
N LYS A 23 -22.92 9.66 26.21
CA LYS A 23 -22.43 10.79 27.01
C LYS A 23 -22.04 12.00 26.14
N ILE A 24 -21.26 11.80 25.07
CA ILE A 24 -20.75 12.89 24.21
C ILE A 24 -21.88 13.57 23.42
N CYS A 25 -22.83 12.78 22.91
CA CYS A 25 -23.90 13.24 22.04
C CYS A 25 -25.22 13.52 22.77
N ASN A 26 -25.26 13.34 24.10
CA ASN A 26 -26.47 13.41 24.92
C ASN A 26 -27.64 12.57 24.32
N LYS A 27 -27.32 11.32 23.97
CA LYS A 27 -28.26 10.36 23.38
C LYS A 27 -28.53 9.21 24.34
N ASN A 28 -29.68 8.55 24.16
CA ASN A 28 -30.09 7.37 24.92
C ASN A 28 -30.18 6.15 23.99
N LEU A 29 -29.10 5.83 23.26
CA LEU A 29 -29.05 4.58 22.50
C LEU A 29 -28.96 3.39 23.45
N GLN A 30 -29.57 2.27 23.10
CA GLN A 30 -29.50 1.06 23.90
C GLN A 30 -28.06 0.56 24.01
N THR A 31 -27.58 0.39 25.24
CA THR A 31 -26.27 -0.20 25.54
C THR A 31 -26.46 -1.67 25.89
N TYR A 32 -26.12 -2.58 24.98
CA TYR A 32 -26.13 -4.01 25.29
C TYR A 32 -24.83 -4.41 26.01
N LEU A 33 -24.96 -4.98 27.21
CA LEU A 33 -23.88 -5.68 27.89
C LEU A 33 -23.73 -7.07 27.26
N GLY A 34 -22.83 -7.21 26.29
CA GLY A 34 -22.38 -8.52 25.80
C GLY A 34 -23.19 -9.18 24.67
N GLY A 35 -23.92 -8.41 23.84
CA GLY A 35 -24.56 -8.92 22.63
C GLY A 35 -23.64 -8.92 21.39
N PRO A 36 -23.94 -9.74 20.35
CA PRO A 36 -23.27 -9.64 19.05
C PRO A 36 -23.46 -8.24 18.42
N GLN A 37 -22.54 -7.82 17.57
CA GLN A 37 -22.45 -6.47 17.02
C GLN A 37 -23.76 -5.99 16.34
N ASP A 38 -24.40 -4.96 16.91
CA ASP A 38 -25.57 -4.32 16.30
C ASP A 38 -25.22 -3.12 15.41
N THR A 39 -24.02 -2.54 15.52
CA THR A 39 -23.60 -1.40 14.69
C THR A 39 -23.04 -1.89 13.35
N LYS A 40 -23.91 -2.16 12.37
CA LYS A 40 -23.50 -2.59 11.01
C LYS A 40 -23.09 -1.44 10.09
N GLU A 41 -23.53 -0.22 10.37
CA GLU A 41 -23.19 0.98 9.59
C GLU A 41 -22.62 2.07 10.51
N PRO A 42 -21.62 2.83 10.05
CA PRO A 42 -21.04 3.91 10.84
C PRO A 42 -22.05 5.03 11.05
N ASN A 43 -22.36 5.32 12.31
CA ASN A 43 -23.30 6.37 12.68
C ASN A 43 -22.57 7.67 12.93
N ILE A 44 -22.93 8.71 12.19
CA ILE A 44 -22.42 10.07 12.39
C ILE A 44 -23.32 10.79 13.39
N SER A 45 -22.75 11.25 14.49
CA SER A 45 -23.45 12.02 15.52
C SER A 45 -22.71 13.31 15.83
N GLN A 46 -23.42 14.39 16.11
CA GLN A 46 -22.80 15.64 16.57
C GLN A 46 -22.59 15.60 18.08
N SER A 47 -21.48 16.14 18.58
CA SER A 47 -21.30 16.36 20.03
C SER A 47 -22.37 17.33 20.56
N ALA A 48 -22.89 17.06 21.76
CA ALA A 48 -23.92 17.87 22.41
C ALA A 48 -23.34 19.06 23.20
N TYR A 49 -22.04 19.02 23.48
CA TYR A 49 -21.34 19.99 24.32
C TYR A 49 -20.06 20.49 23.61
N GLY A 50 -19.47 21.56 24.17
CA GLY A 50 -18.22 22.14 23.70
C GLY A 50 -18.36 22.98 22.42
N LYS A 51 -17.26 23.09 21.66
CA LYS A 51 -17.18 23.82 20.38
C LYS A 51 -17.85 23.09 19.22
N GLY A 52 -18.17 21.81 19.40
CA GLY A 52 -18.88 21.00 18.43
C GLY A 52 -17.95 20.25 17.48
N PHE A 53 -18.09 18.92 17.43
CA PHE A 53 -17.43 18.04 16.46
C PHE A 53 -18.40 16.96 15.95
N LEU A 54 -18.05 16.34 14.83
CA LEU A 54 -18.74 15.17 14.29
C LEU A 54 -18.04 13.92 14.79
N LEU A 55 -18.78 13.08 15.50
CA LEU A 55 -18.32 11.80 16.02
C LEU A 55 -18.83 10.68 15.10
N LEU A 56 -17.90 9.92 14.53
CA LEU A 56 -18.20 8.70 13.79
C LEU A 56 -18.04 7.51 14.72
N ASP A 57 -19.14 6.83 15.01
CA ASP A 57 -19.13 5.56 15.73
C ASP A 57 -18.84 4.44 14.74
N ALA A 58 -17.65 3.85 14.85
CA ALA A 58 -17.32 2.69 14.04
C ALA A 58 -17.71 1.39 14.76
N PRO A 59 -18.03 0.32 14.01
CA PRO A 59 -18.26 -1.01 14.58
C PRO A 59 -17.11 -1.40 15.51
N GLY A 60 -17.42 -2.11 16.61
CA GLY A 60 -16.40 -2.53 17.55
C GLY A 60 -15.50 -3.61 16.96
N PHE A 61 -14.19 -3.38 16.88
CA PHE A 61 -13.24 -4.31 16.27
C PHE A 61 -12.72 -5.38 17.27
N CYS A 62 -11.96 -6.38 16.82
CA CYS A 62 -11.33 -7.48 17.62
C CYS A 62 -12.18 -8.68 18.06
N ASN A 63 -13.39 -8.93 17.54
CA ASN A 63 -13.86 -10.33 17.54
C ASN A 63 -13.24 -11.04 16.34
N ASP A 64 -12.55 -12.15 16.58
CA ASP A 64 -11.80 -12.89 15.54
C ASP A 64 -12.65 -13.20 14.31
N CYS A 65 -13.95 -13.45 14.48
CA CYS A 65 -14.88 -13.78 13.41
C CYS A 65 -15.45 -12.57 12.62
N THR A 66 -15.28 -11.31 13.07
CA THR A 66 -15.87 -10.10 12.41
C THR A 66 -14.86 -9.01 12.04
N ARG A 67 -13.55 -9.25 12.29
CA ARG A 67 -12.48 -8.25 12.12
C ARG A 67 -12.49 -7.54 10.77
N LEU A 68 -12.83 -8.23 9.67
CA LEU A 68 -12.81 -7.63 8.33
C LEU A 68 -13.96 -6.66 8.11
N ASN A 69 -15.17 -7.00 8.56
CA ASN A 69 -16.34 -6.12 8.46
C ASN A 69 -16.14 -4.86 9.31
N ASP A 70 -15.58 -5.03 10.50
CA ASP A 70 -15.26 -3.92 11.40
C ASP A 70 -14.18 -3.03 10.80
N CYS A 71 -13.13 -3.65 10.26
CA CYS A 71 -12.07 -2.93 9.57
C CYS A 71 -12.64 -2.20 8.36
N ILE A 72 -13.42 -2.84 7.48
CA ILE A 72 -14.05 -2.18 6.33
C ILE A 72 -14.97 -1.03 6.75
N GLY A 73 -15.76 -1.19 7.82
CA GLY A 73 -16.57 -0.12 8.38
C GLY A 73 -15.73 1.07 8.88
N ILE A 74 -14.63 0.79 9.57
CA ILE A 74 -13.63 1.78 9.99
C ILE A 74 -12.96 2.42 8.76
N LEU A 75 -12.59 1.63 7.76
CA LEU A 75 -11.94 2.08 6.53
C LEU A 75 -12.84 3.05 5.78
N LYS A 76 -14.09 2.67 5.52
CA LYS A 76 -15.08 3.52 4.85
C LYS A 76 -15.28 4.83 5.60
N SER A 77 -15.40 4.76 6.92
CA SER A 77 -15.55 5.95 7.78
C SER A 77 -14.36 6.91 7.73
N ILE A 78 -13.17 6.36 7.49
CA ILE A 78 -11.89 7.08 7.51
C ILE A 78 -11.47 7.55 6.10
N THR A 79 -11.87 6.84 5.03
CA THR A 79 -11.44 7.14 3.65
C THR A 79 -12.36 8.13 2.93
N ASP A 80 -13.63 8.22 3.34
CA ASP A 80 -14.62 9.04 2.64
C ASP A 80 -14.39 10.55 2.88
N GLU A 81 -13.88 10.91 4.05
CA GLU A 81 -13.54 12.29 4.40
C GLU A 81 -12.34 12.36 5.34
N PRO A 82 -11.59 13.47 5.34
CA PRO A 82 -10.47 13.62 6.23
C PRO A 82 -10.86 13.62 7.70
N ILE A 83 -10.02 13.00 8.53
CA ILE A 83 -10.22 12.90 9.97
C ILE A 83 -9.29 13.88 10.71
N ASN A 84 -9.79 14.43 11.82
CA ASN A 84 -9.00 15.28 12.72
C ASN A 84 -8.42 14.49 13.88
N GLN A 85 -9.14 13.47 14.36
CA GLN A 85 -8.77 12.72 15.54
C GLN A 85 -9.32 11.29 15.51
N LEU A 86 -8.52 10.35 16.01
CA LEU A 86 -8.89 8.96 16.20
C LEU A 86 -8.94 8.64 17.70
N LEU A 87 -10.14 8.44 18.24
CA LEU A 87 -10.34 8.01 19.62
C LEU A 87 -10.21 6.49 19.71
N VAL A 88 -9.14 6.01 20.33
CA VAL A 88 -8.92 4.59 20.62
C VAL A 88 -9.47 4.28 22.00
N VAL A 89 -10.65 3.68 22.06
CA VAL A 89 -11.40 3.38 23.29
C VAL A 89 -11.06 1.98 23.77
N VAL A 90 -10.50 1.89 24.98
CA VAL A 90 -10.08 0.63 25.62
C VAL A 90 -10.58 0.59 27.05
N LYS A 91 -11.05 -0.58 27.48
CA LYS A 91 -11.48 -0.82 28.85
C LYS A 91 -10.25 -0.93 29.77
N PHE A 92 -10.32 -0.30 30.94
CA PHE A 92 -9.31 -0.51 31.97
C PHE A 92 -9.46 -1.90 32.60
N ASP A 93 -8.50 -2.77 32.28
CA ASP A 93 -8.30 -4.08 32.87
C ASP A 93 -6.83 -4.55 32.77
N ARG A 94 -6.58 -5.84 33.05
CA ARG A 94 -5.25 -6.46 33.00
C ARG A 94 -4.64 -6.48 31.59
N HIS A 95 -5.46 -6.43 30.55
CA HIS A 95 -5.07 -6.53 29.13
C HIS A 95 -4.99 -5.18 28.42
N THR A 96 -5.41 -4.08 29.05
CA THR A 96 -5.35 -2.70 28.52
C THR A 96 -4.11 -2.40 27.67
N LYS A 97 -2.91 -2.74 28.18
CA LYS A 97 -1.64 -2.45 27.48
C LYS A 97 -1.45 -3.29 26.22
N GLU A 98 -1.82 -4.56 26.27
CA GLU A 98 -1.70 -5.48 25.13
C GLU A 98 -2.66 -5.06 24.03
N GLU A 99 -3.90 -4.73 24.39
CA GLU A 99 -4.92 -4.24 23.47
C GLU A 99 -4.50 -2.93 22.81
N LEU A 100 -4.07 -1.94 23.60
CA LEU A 100 -3.57 -0.67 23.07
C LEU A 100 -2.38 -0.87 22.13
N ARG A 101 -1.44 -1.76 22.48
CA ARG A 101 -0.28 -2.05 21.63
C ARG A 101 -0.71 -2.64 20.29
N ARG A 102 -1.69 -3.55 20.27
CA ARG A 102 -2.24 -4.12 19.03
C ARG A 102 -2.86 -3.04 18.16
N ILE A 103 -3.69 -2.17 18.73
CA ILE A 103 -4.41 -1.13 18.00
C ILE A 103 -3.49 -0.04 17.47
N ILE A 104 -2.61 0.48 18.33
CA ILE A 104 -1.69 1.57 17.96
C ILE A 104 -0.72 1.12 16.88
N ASN A 105 -0.35 -0.16 16.85
CA ASN A 105 0.49 -0.71 15.78
C ASN A 105 -0.22 -0.68 14.42
N ILE A 106 -1.53 -0.91 14.36
CA ILE A 106 -2.33 -0.79 13.12
C ILE A 106 -2.28 0.65 12.60
N PHE A 107 -2.36 1.61 13.51
CA PHE A 107 -2.41 3.05 13.21
C PHE A 107 -1.05 3.75 13.38
N LYS A 108 0.07 3.02 13.26
CA LYS A 108 1.43 3.55 13.56
C LYS A 108 1.80 4.83 12.79
N ARG A 109 1.28 5.00 11.57
CA ARG A 109 1.53 6.19 10.72
C ARG A 109 0.75 7.43 11.13
N ILE A 110 -0.34 7.25 11.89
CA ILE A 110 -1.25 8.33 12.27
C ILE A 110 -1.29 8.54 13.78
N LYS A 111 -0.28 8.06 14.51
CA LYS A 111 -0.17 8.17 15.97
C LYS A 111 -0.40 9.57 16.50
N ASP A 112 0.05 10.57 15.74
CA ASP A 112 -0.10 11.97 16.06
C ASP A 112 -1.58 12.34 16.31
N VAL A 113 -2.51 11.79 15.53
CA VAL A 113 -3.95 12.08 15.66
C VAL A 113 -4.67 11.12 16.61
N ILE A 114 -3.96 10.18 17.24
CA ILE A 114 -4.55 9.21 18.18
C ILE A 114 -4.71 9.84 19.56
N THR A 115 -5.91 9.70 20.10
CA THR A 115 -6.21 9.92 21.51
C THR A 115 -6.73 8.65 22.12
N VAL A 116 -6.07 8.17 23.18
CA VAL A 116 -6.51 6.98 23.89
C VAL A 116 -7.58 7.35 24.90
N VAL A 117 -8.71 6.67 24.89
CA VAL A 117 -9.78 6.83 25.88
C VAL A 117 -9.84 5.57 26.74
N ILE A 118 -9.46 5.69 28.00
CA ILE A 118 -9.52 4.60 28.98
C ILE A 118 -10.87 4.65 29.68
N THR A 119 -11.73 3.68 29.41
CA THR A 119 -13.04 3.54 30.07
C THR A 119 -12.94 2.64 31.29
N PHE A 120 -13.98 2.64 32.14
CA PHE A 120 -14.01 1.85 33.39
C PHE A 120 -12.85 2.13 34.36
N PHE A 121 -12.20 3.30 34.25
CA PHE A 121 -11.03 3.62 35.07
C PHE A 121 -11.34 3.77 36.57
N HIS A 122 -12.62 3.94 36.92
CA HIS A 122 -13.10 3.89 38.31
C HIS A 122 -12.85 2.54 38.99
N GLN A 123 -12.60 1.45 38.23
CA GLN A 123 -12.27 0.12 38.75
C GLN A 123 -10.79 -0.04 39.14
N SER A 124 -9.98 1.00 38.98
CA SER A 124 -8.58 0.99 39.37
C SER A 124 -8.41 1.07 40.88
N ASP A 125 -7.67 0.12 41.45
CA ASP A 125 -7.33 0.08 42.90
C ASP A 125 -6.57 1.35 43.34
N ASP A 126 -5.64 1.84 42.51
CA ASP A 126 -4.95 3.12 42.70
C ASP A 126 -5.02 3.95 41.41
N GLN A 127 -5.96 4.88 41.35
CA GLN A 127 -6.19 5.72 40.16
C GLN A 127 -5.02 6.64 39.85
N ASN A 128 -4.28 7.13 40.84
CA ASN A 128 -3.18 8.06 40.61
C ASN A 128 -1.98 7.33 40.05
N GLU A 129 -1.58 6.22 40.70
CA GLU A 129 -0.44 5.43 40.27
C GLU A 129 -0.67 4.83 38.88
N ASN A 130 -1.86 4.26 38.62
CA ASN A 130 -2.18 3.66 37.32
C ASN A 130 -2.29 4.72 36.21
N ARG A 131 -2.80 5.91 36.51
CA ARG A 131 -2.85 7.02 35.56
C ARG A 131 -1.43 7.43 35.13
N GLU A 132 -0.51 7.60 36.08
CA GLU A 132 0.88 7.92 35.77
C GLU A 132 1.57 6.80 34.97
N LYS A 133 1.36 5.54 35.35
CA LYS A 133 1.90 4.38 34.63
C LYS A 133 1.42 4.34 33.18
N ILE A 134 0.13 4.57 32.93
CA ILE A 134 -0.45 4.58 31.58
C ILE A 134 0.09 5.75 30.77
N ILE A 135 0.10 6.97 31.34
CA ILE A 135 0.63 8.16 30.65
C ILE A 135 2.10 7.95 30.27
N LYS A 136 2.92 7.45 31.20
CA LYS A 136 4.35 7.18 30.95
C LYS A 136 4.53 6.15 29.83
N TRP A 137 3.72 5.09 29.83
CA TRP A 137 3.77 4.05 28.80
C TRP A 137 3.30 4.56 27.42
N LEU A 138 2.23 5.34 27.36
CA LEU A 138 1.74 5.94 26.10
C LEU A 138 2.79 6.87 25.47
N LYS A 139 3.49 7.66 26.30
CA LYS A 139 4.62 8.48 25.84
C LYS A 139 5.76 7.65 25.23
N GLN A 140 6.03 6.45 25.75
CA GLN A 140 7.06 5.55 25.19
C GLN A 140 6.70 5.02 23.79
N ILE A 141 5.41 4.98 23.46
CA ILE A 141 4.93 4.55 22.13
C ILE A 141 4.49 5.73 21.25
N GLU A 142 4.87 6.96 21.62
CA GLU A 142 4.64 8.20 20.87
C GLU A 142 3.15 8.58 20.77
N VAL A 143 2.34 8.24 21.78
CA VAL A 143 0.97 8.74 21.90
C VAL A 143 0.92 9.81 22.99
N GLU A 144 0.61 11.04 22.59
CA GLU A 144 0.70 12.21 23.48
C GLU A 144 -0.57 12.46 24.27
N SER A 145 -1.72 11.95 23.80
CA SER A 145 -3.03 12.31 24.34
C SER A 145 -3.80 11.10 24.89
N VAL A 146 -4.32 11.27 26.10
CA VAL A 146 -5.12 10.26 26.80
C VAL A 146 -6.23 10.92 27.61
N ILE A 147 -7.41 10.30 27.59
CA ILE A 147 -8.61 10.68 28.33
C ILE A 147 -8.96 9.51 29.26
N PHE A 148 -9.18 9.80 30.53
CA PHE A 148 -9.64 8.81 31.51
C PHE A 148 -11.13 9.05 31.77
N ASN A 149 -11.97 8.10 31.36
CA ASN A 149 -13.42 8.17 31.51
C ASN A 149 -13.86 7.29 32.68
N CYS A 150 -14.38 7.95 33.71
CA CYS A 150 -14.96 7.34 34.90
C CYS A 150 -16.50 7.39 34.86
N MET A 151 -17.14 6.72 35.83
CA MET A 151 -18.60 6.72 35.92
C MET A 151 -19.17 8.14 36.06
N ASN A 152 -18.50 8.97 36.87
CA ASN A 152 -18.86 10.36 37.17
C ASN A 152 -18.38 11.38 36.12
N THR A 153 -17.57 10.99 35.14
CA THR A 153 -17.14 11.92 34.08
C THR A 153 -18.35 12.32 33.23
N SER A 154 -18.62 13.62 33.15
CA SER A 154 -19.76 14.17 32.42
C SER A 154 -19.48 14.25 30.91
N GLY A 155 -20.56 14.31 30.10
CA GLY A 155 -20.45 14.51 28.66
C GLY A 155 -19.74 15.83 28.30
N GLU A 156 -20.01 16.90 29.07
CA GLU A 156 -19.38 18.20 28.90
C GLU A 156 -17.87 18.15 29.19
N GLU A 157 -17.45 17.46 30.25
CA GLU A 157 -16.03 17.29 30.57
C GLU A 157 -15.30 16.55 29.44
N LEU A 158 -15.88 15.46 28.92
CA LEU A 158 -15.32 14.71 27.79
C LEU A 158 -15.19 15.57 26.54
N CYS A 159 -16.25 16.31 26.17
CA CYS A 159 -16.23 17.18 24.99
C CYS A 159 -15.17 18.29 25.15
N ASN A 160 -15.05 18.90 26.33
CA ASN A 160 -14.05 19.93 26.59
C ASN A 160 -12.62 19.37 26.52
N GLN A 161 -12.38 18.13 26.97
CA GLN A 161 -11.07 17.48 26.82
C GLN A 161 -10.75 17.20 25.35
N ILE A 162 -11.71 16.68 24.59
CA ILE A 162 -11.58 16.43 23.14
C ILE A 162 -11.29 17.74 22.40
N ASP A 163 -12.05 18.80 22.67
CA ASP A 163 -11.88 20.12 22.06
C ASP A 163 -10.50 20.73 22.38
N ARG A 164 -10.03 20.58 23.62
CA ARG A 164 -8.69 21.04 24.02
C ARG A 164 -7.59 20.30 23.28
N ILE A 165 -7.71 18.98 23.13
CA ILE A 165 -6.75 18.17 22.38
C ILE A 165 -6.77 18.60 20.91
N ASN A 166 -7.95 18.75 20.32
CA ASN A 166 -8.11 19.22 18.94
C ASN A 166 -7.53 20.62 18.74
N SER A 167 -7.72 21.55 19.69
CA SER A 167 -7.19 22.91 19.58
C SER A 167 -5.68 23.03 19.84
N ASN A 168 -5.13 22.19 20.72
CA ASN A 168 -3.71 22.23 21.11
C ASN A 168 -2.82 21.39 20.19
N SER A 169 -3.41 20.40 19.53
CA SER A 169 -2.71 19.65 18.52
C SER A 169 -2.15 20.64 17.49
N LYS A 170 -0.90 20.46 17.07
CA LYS A 170 -0.35 21.17 15.89
C LYS A 170 -1.09 20.78 14.59
N GLN A 171 -2.28 20.21 14.69
CA GLN A 171 -2.99 19.42 13.69
C GLN A 171 -4.25 20.14 13.23
N GLY A 172 -4.03 21.25 12.52
CA GLY A 172 -4.83 21.48 11.30
C GLY A 172 -4.56 20.45 10.19
N ARG A 173 -3.86 19.35 10.51
CA ARG A 173 -3.56 18.25 9.60
C ARG A 173 -4.80 17.37 9.47
N ILE A 174 -5.63 17.79 8.54
CA ILE A 174 -6.55 16.94 7.78
C ILE A 174 -5.77 15.69 7.35
N PHE A 175 -6.05 14.55 7.98
CA PHE A 175 -5.43 13.30 7.59
C PHE A 175 -6.31 12.61 6.55
N GLU A 176 -5.82 12.52 5.32
CA GLU A 176 -6.41 11.69 4.26
C GLU A 176 -5.70 10.33 4.25
N LEU A 177 -6.38 9.30 4.74
CA LEU A 177 -5.90 7.93 4.60
C LEU A 177 -6.24 7.42 3.21
N LYS A 178 -5.22 7.09 2.42
CA LYS A 178 -5.43 6.35 1.18
C LYS A 178 -5.80 4.91 1.52
N GLN A 179 -6.82 4.37 0.85
CA GLN A 179 -7.24 2.97 0.97
C GLN A 179 -6.05 2.00 0.90
N THR A 180 -5.15 2.21 -0.06
CA THR A 180 -3.94 1.38 -0.26
C THR A 180 -3.00 1.35 0.94
N GLU A 181 -2.89 2.46 1.69
CA GLU A 181 -2.03 2.54 2.88
C GLU A 181 -2.65 1.81 4.07
N LEU A 182 -3.96 1.92 4.24
CA LEU A 182 -4.67 1.19 5.27
C LEU A 182 -4.57 -0.33 5.04
N PHE A 183 -4.89 -0.80 3.84
CA PHE A 183 -4.85 -2.22 3.52
C PHE A 183 -3.47 -2.87 3.70
N SER A 184 -2.39 -2.09 3.55
CA SER A 184 -1.03 -2.59 3.80
C SER A 184 -0.70 -2.81 5.29
N ASN A 185 -1.45 -2.16 6.20
CA ASN A 185 -1.22 -2.19 7.65
C ASN A 185 -2.21 -3.08 8.42
N PHE A 186 -3.38 -3.39 7.85
CA PHE A 186 -4.31 -4.37 8.42
C PHE A 186 -3.85 -5.79 8.07
N ASN A 187 -3.13 -6.44 8.98
CA ASN A 187 -2.96 -7.90 8.97
C ASN A 187 -4.31 -8.55 9.33
N LEU A 188 -5.20 -8.70 8.34
CA LEU A 188 -6.58 -9.21 8.48
C LEU A 188 -6.70 -10.73 8.76
N PHE A 189 -5.66 -11.36 9.31
CA PHE A 189 -5.52 -12.81 9.42
C PHE A 189 -6.25 -13.42 10.63
N SER A 190 -7.58 -13.39 10.64
CA SER A 190 -8.34 -14.31 11.52
C SER A 190 -9.64 -14.75 10.87
N TYR A 191 -9.57 -15.20 9.62
CA TYR A 191 -10.69 -15.87 8.97
C TYR A 191 -10.22 -17.22 8.47
N ASN A 192 -11.11 -18.21 8.61
CA ASN A 192 -10.94 -19.63 8.29
C ASN A 192 -9.47 -19.97 8.00
N ASP A 193 -8.70 -20.15 9.08
CA ASP A 193 -7.25 -20.25 9.02
C ASP A 193 -6.83 -21.23 7.92
N ASP A 194 -7.58 -22.32 7.73
CA ASP A 194 -7.40 -23.29 6.66
C ASP A 194 -7.43 -22.69 5.24
N ILE A 195 -8.40 -21.83 4.90
CA ILE A 195 -8.50 -21.21 3.55
C ILE A 195 -7.32 -20.26 3.32
N PHE A 196 -6.98 -19.47 4.34
CA PHE A 196 -5.88 -18.51 4.23
C PHE A 196 -4.52 -19.18 4.27
N GLU A 197 -4.32 -20.21 5.08
CA GLU A 197 -3.14 -21.08 5.06
C GLU A 197 -3.00 -21.72 3.67
N ASN A 198 -4.08 -22.28 3.12
CA ASN A 198 -4.08 -22.83 1.77
C ASN A 198 -3.70 -21.80 0.70
N LEU A 199 -4.18 -20.56 0.84
CA LEU A 199 -3.82 -19.45 -0.06
C LEU A 199 -2.35 -19.03 0.14
N ILE A 200 -1.89 -18.93 1.37
CA ILE A 200 -0.51 -18.57 1.73
C ILE A 200 0.46 -19.61 1.18
N ASP A 201 0.16 -20.90 1.35
CA ASP A 201 0.94 -22.00 0.82
C ASP A 201 0.96 -22.00 -0.71
N ALA A 202 -0.18 -21.73 -1.34
CA ALA A 202 -0.25 -21.53 -2.79
C ALA A 202 0.66 -20.40 -3.24
N GLN A 203 0.64 -19.28 -2.52
CA GLN A 203 1.49 -18.14 -2.78
C GLN A 203 2.96 -18.52 -2.62
N TYR A 204 3.35 -19.24 -1.56
CA TYR A 204 4.72 -19.71 -1.38
C TYR A 204 5.20 -20.61 -2.52
N GLN A 205 4.38 -21.58 -2.95
CA GLN A 205 4.71 -22.44 -4.09
C GLN A 205 4.94 -21.64 -5.38
N LEU A 206 4.06 -20.68 -5.68
CA LEU A 206 4.22 -19.78 -6.82
C LEU A 206 5.49 -18.94 -6.70
N ARG A 207 5.78 -18.44 -5.50
CA ARG A 207 6.97 -17.63 -5.23
C ARG A 207 8.24 -18.43 -5.49
N ASP A 208 8.31 -19.65 -4.96
CA ASP A 208 9.49 -20.52 -5.12
C ASP A 208 9.69 -20.93 -6.59
N GLN A 209 8.59 -21.26 -7.30
CA GLN A 209 8.62 -21.52 -8.74
C GLN A 209 9.19 -20.32 -9.50
N PHE A 210 8.65 -19.12 -9.27
CA PHE A 210 9.07 -17.93 -10.01
C PHE A 210 10.46 -17.44 -9.60
N LEU A 211 10.86 -17.66 -8.36
CA LEU A 211 12.24 -17.42 -7.91
C LEU A 211 13.24 -18.27 -8.69
N GLY A 212 12.93 -19.55 -8.90
CA GLY A 212 13.72 -20.45 -9.73
C GLY A 212 13.86 -19.94 -11.17
N ILE A 213 12.75 -19.51 -11.77
CA ILE A 213 12.72 -18.89 -13.10
C ILE A 213 13.62 -17.65 -13.12
N GLY A 214 13.42 -16.69 -12.21
CA GLY A 214 14.22 -15.47 -12.15
C GLY A 214 15.72 -15.72 -11.94
N ARG A 215 16.09 -16.72 -11.12
CA ARG A 215 17.49 -17.15 -10.95
C ARG A 215 18.08 -17.68 -12.24
N LEU A 216 17.33 -18.50 -12.98
CA LEU A 216 17.78 -19.04 -14.26
C LEU A 216 18.04 -17.93 -15.28
N PHE A 217 17.10 -17.00 -15.46
CA PHE A 217 17.27 -15.89 -16.38
C PHE A 217 18.49 -15.03 -16.03
N ARG A 218 18.68 -14.72 -14.74
CA ARG A 218 19.86 -13.97 -14.28
C ARG A 218 21.16 -14.73 -14.57
N LYS A 219 21.20 -16.04 -14.33
CA LYS A 219 22.36 -16.86 -14.65
C LYS A 219 22.66 -16.87 -16.15
N VAL A 220 21.63 -17.03 -17.00
CA VAL A 220 21.79 -16.96 -18.46
C VAL A 220 22.34 -15.59 -18.88
N ILE A 221 21.83 -14.50 -18.30
CA ILE A 221 22.36 -13.16 -18.53
C ILE A 221 23.84 -13.11 -18.13
N GLU A 222 24.19 -13.56 -16.91
CA GLU A 222 25.54 -13.53 -16.34
C GLU A 222 26.56 -14.41 -17.09
N ASP A 223 26.13 -15.53 -17.67
CA ASP A 223 26.99 -16.43 -18.43
C ASP A 223 27.16 -15.99 -19.90
N PHE A 224 26.27 -15.14 -20.43
CA PHE A 224 26.34 -14.72 -21.83
C PHE A 224 27.55 -13.80 -22.11
N PRO A 225 28.41 -14.06 -23.11
CA PRO A 225 29.62 -13.25 -23.34
C PRO A 225 29.30 -11.80 -23.72
N ILE A 226 29.89 -10.84 -22.99
CA ILE A 226 29.69 -9.39 -23.21
C ILE A 226 30.24 -8.95 -24.58
N THR A 227 31.26 -9.61 -25.11
CA THR A 227 31.91 -9.22 -26.37
C THR A 227 31.06 -9.44 -27.62
N GLN A 228 29.88 -10.05 -27.50
CA GLN A 228 28.98 -10.26 -28.63
C GLN A 228 28.18 -9.00 -28.94
N SER A 229 28.28 -8.51 -30.17
CA SER A 229 27.56 -7.32 -30.68
C SER A 229 26.04 -7.40 -30.54
N LYS A 230 25.49 -8.60 -30.29
CA LYS A 230 24.06 -8.87 -30.14
C LYS A 230 23.58 -8.99 -28.69
N PHE A 231 24.43 -8.67 -27.70
CA PHE A 231 24.05 -8.82 -26.29
C PHE A 231 22.86 -7.93 -25.90
N SER A 232 22.77 -6.70 -26.42
CA SER A 232 21.65 -5.78 -26.13
C SER A 232 20.30 -6.35 -26.58
N GLU A 233 20.25 -6.90 -27.79
CA GLU A 233 19.07 -7.54 -28.36
C GLU A 233 18.68 -8.78 -27.54
N PHE A 234 19.67 -9.62 -27.21
CA PHE A 234 19.47 -10.77 -26.35
C PHE A 234 18.90 -10.38 -24.98
N ALA A 235 19.51 -9.39 -24.33
CA ALA A 235 19.08 -8.91 -23.01
C ALA A 235 17.66 -8.30 -23.07
N HIS A 236 17.31 -7.59 -24.14
CA HIS A 236 15.97 -7.08 -24.37
C HIS A 236 14.94 -8.21 -24.49
N GLN A 237 15.22 -9.24 -25.29
CA GLN A 237 14.33 -10.40 -25.44
C GLN A 237 14.14 -11.16 -24.11
N ILE A 238 15.20 -11.29 -23.31
CA ILE A 238 15.10 -11.84 -21.96
C ILE A 238 14.19 -11.00 -21.06
N ILE A 239 14.27 -9.66 -21.13
CA ILE A 239 13.41 -8.75 -20.36
C ILE A 239 11.93 -8.89 -20.75
N LEU A 240 11.62 -8.98 -22.05
CA LEU A 240 10.26 -9.20 -22.52
C LEU A 240 9.74 -10.56 -22.04
N HIS A 241 10.57 -11.59 -22.17
CA HIS A 241 10.16 -12.94 -21.83
C HIS A 241 9.95 -13.14 -20.32
N ILE A 242 10.79 -12.59 -19.44
CA ILE A 242 10.56 -12.70 -17.99
C ILE A 242 9.28 -11.98 -17.53
N LYS A 243 8.88 -10.90 -18.21
CA LYS A 243 7.60 -10.22 -17.96
C LYS A 243 6.42 -11.09 -18.37
N ASP A 244 6.44 -11.62 -19.59
CA ASP A 244 5.43 -12.55 -20.09
C ASP A 244 5.30 -13.77 -19.17
N GLN A 245 6.43 -14.32 -18.69
CA GLN A 245 6.42 -15.41 -17.72
C GLN A 245 5.79 -15.00 -16.38
N ALA A 246 6.00 -13.78 -15.90
CA ALA A 246 5.36 -13.27 -14.68
C ALA A 246 3.84 -13.18 -14.83
N ASP A 247 3.38 -12.61 -15.95
CA ASP A 247 1.95 -12.45 -16.25
C ASP A 247 1.27 -13.81 -16.42
N ASN A 248 1.91 -14.74 -17.16
CA ASN A 248 1.44 -16.11 -17.31
C ASN A 248 1.39 -16.87 -15.98
N CYS A 249 2.42 -16.75 -15.13
CA CYS A 249 2.41 -17.36 -13.80
C CYS A 249 1.27 -16.82 -12.92
N PHE A 250 1.04 -15.51 -12.97
CA PHE A 250 -0.08 -14.89 -12.24
C PHE A 250 -1.44 -15.38 -12.76
N PHE A 251 -1.61 -15.44 -14.08
CA PHE A 251 -2.84 -15.91 -14.71
C PHE A 251 -3.12 -17.38 -14.36
N GLN A 252 -2.13 -18.26 -14.52
CA GLN A 252 -2.26 -19.68 -14.18
C GLN A 252 -2.54 -19.89 -12.69
N PHE A 253 -1.93 -19.10 -11.81
CA PHE A 253 -2.23 -19.13 -10.39
C PHE A 253 -3.70 -18.82 -10.11
N LYS A 254 -4.22 -17.75 -10.73
CA LYS A 254 -5.63 -17.37 -10.59
C LYS A 254 -6.59 -18.43 -11.10
N GLU A 255 -6.32 -18.98 -12.26
CA GLU A 255 -7.15 -20.02 -12.87
C GLU A 255 -7.15 -21.29 -12.01
N LYS A 256 -5.97 -21.74 -11.56
CA LYS A 256 -5.82 -22.96 -10.76
C LYS A 256 -6.40 -22.82 -9.35
N ARG A 257 -6.41 -21.61 -8.78
CA ARG A 257 -6.88 -21.34 -7.41
C ARG A 257 -8.17 -20.55 -7.38
N MET A 258 -8.94 -20.57 -8.47
CA MET A 258 -10.23 -19.86 -8.55
C MET A 258 -11.19 -20.36 -7.47
N ASP A 259 -11.12 -21.65 -7.14
CA ASP A 259 -11.84 -22.28 -6.02
C ASP A 259 -11.59 -21.54 -4.70
N LEU A 260 -10.34 -21.29 -4.32
CA LEU A 260 -10.01 -20.53 -3.11
C LEU A 260 -10.53 -19.10 -3.18
N PHE A 261 -10.45 -18.46 -4.33
CA PHE A 261 -10.95 -17.09 -4.50
C PHE A 261 -12.47 -17.03 -4.38
N GLU A 262 -13.18 -18.00 -4.95
CA GLU A 262 -14.63 -18.15 -4.81
C GLU A 262 -15.01 -18.46 -3.36
N GLU A 263 -14.23 -19.29 -2.66
CA GLU A 263 -14.44 -19.60 -1.24
C GLU A 263 -14.20 -18.39 -0.33
N ILE A 264 -13.15 -17.61 -0.59
CA ILE A 264 -12.91 -16.31 0.07
C ILE A 264 -14.04 -15.32 -0.25
N TYR A 265 -14.49 -15.28 -1.50
CA TYR A 265 -15.58 -14.40 -1.90
C TYR A 265 -16.91 -14.81 -1.25
N ALA A 266 -17.21 -16.10 -1.19
CA ALA A 266 -18.41 -16.64 -0.56
C ALA A 266 -18.39 -16.43 0.96
N SER A 267 -17.22 -16.61 1.60
CA SER A 267 -17.07 -16.45 3.05
C SER A 267 -17.02 -15.00 3.50
N CYS A 268 -16.45 -14.10 2.69
CA CYS A 268 -16.26 -12.70 3.08
C CYS A 268 -17.21 -11.72 2.38
N GLN A 269 -17.84 -12.07 1.25
CA GLN A 269 -18.68 -11.18 0.42
C GLN A 269 -17.99 -9.91 -0.13
N TYR A 270 -16.66 -9.77 0.01
CA TYR A 270 -15.91 -8.59 -0.40
C TYR A 270 -14.87 -8.93 -1.48
N LYS A 271 -14.96 -8.25 -2.64
CA LYS A 271 -14.01 -8.39 -3.76
C LYS A 271 -12.63 -7.82 -3.42
N GLU A 272 -12.56 -6.97 -2.41
CA GLU A 272 -11.37 -6.25 -1.97
C GLU A 272 -10.27 -7.18 -1.45
N LEU A 273 -10.63 -8.30 -0.81
CA LEU A 273 -9.66 -9.29 -0.33
C LEU A 273 -8.97 -10.03 -1.47
N GLN A 274 -9.71 -10.37 -2.52
CA GLN A 274 -9.15 -10.91 -3.76
C GLN A 274 -8.15 -9.93 -4.36
N ILE A 275 -8.48 -8.63 -4.39
CA ILE A 275 -7.58 -7.57 -4.86
C ILE A 275 -6.29 -7.51 -4.00
N LEU A 276 -6.36 -7.74 -2.69
CA LEU A 276 -5.18 -7.74 -1.82
C LEU A 276 -4.27 -8.94 -2.04
N ALA A 277 -4.86 -10.14 -2.15
CA ALA A 277 -4.11 -11.34 -2.51
C ALA A 277 -3.43 -11.18 -3.88
N ASP A 278 -4.16 -10.65 -4.87
CA ASP A 278 -3.65 -10.33 -6.19
C ASP A 278 -2.46 -9.37 -6.14
N ASN A 279 -2.62 -8.26 -5.42
CA ASN A 279 -1.60 -7.23 -5.31
C ASN A 279 -0.32 -7.75 -4.64
N ARG A 280 -0.46 -8.63 -3.64
CA ARG A 280 0.70 -9.23 -2.96
C ARG A 280 1.50 -10.13 -3.89
N ILE A 281 0.82 -10.96 -4.67
CA ILE A 281 1.45 -11.84 -5.67
C ILE A 281 2.12 -11.00 -6.75
N LYS A 282 1.38 -10.05 -7.35
CA LYS A 282 1.92 -9.15 -8.38
C LYS A 282 3.14 -8.41 -7.88
N LYS A 283 3.13 -7.90 -6.65
CA LYS A 283 4.27 -7.23 -6.03
C LYS A 283 5.49 -8.14 -5.97
N TYR A 284 5.32 -9.39 -5.55
CA TYR A 284 6.43 -10.34 -5.51
C TYR A 284 6.99 -10.68 -6.90
N LEU A 285 6.11 -11.00 -7.85
CA LEU A 285 6.53 -11.30 -9.23
C LEU A 285 7.27 -10.10 -9.84
N SER A 286 6.75 -8.89 -9.61
CA SER A 286 7.38 -7.64 -10.03
C SER A 286 8.78 -7.46 -9.45
N GLN A 287 9.00 -7.83 -8.19
CA GLN A 287 10.35 -7.80 -7.58
C GLN A 287 11.32 -8.76 -8.29
N GLN A 288 10.89 -9.96 -8.66
CA GLN A 288 11.75 -10.90 -9.37
C GLN A 288 12.04 -10.47 -10.81
N VAL A 289 11.04 -9.94 -11.51
CA VAL A 289 11.19 -9.31 -12.83
C VAL A 289 12.20 -8.16 -12.73
N TYR A 290 12.03 -7.27 -11.74
CA TYR A 290 12.92 -6.16 -11.46
C TYR A 290 14.38 -6.60 -11.31
N HIS A 291 14.67 -7.61 -10.49
CA HIS A 291 16.03 -8.08 -10.29
C HIS A 291 16.67 -8.61 -11.57
N THR A 292 15.88 -9.25 -12.42
CA THR A 292 16.33 -9.78 -13.72
C THR A 292 16.61 -8.65 -14.71
N ILE A 293 15.71 -7.67 -14.80
CA ILE A 293 15.90 -6.45 -15.60
C ILE A 293 17.14 -5.70 -15.14
N TYR A 294 17.33 -5.54 -13.83
CA TYR A 294 18.49 -4.86 -13.27
C TYR A 294 19.80 -5.57 -13.67
N CYS A 295 19.86 -6.91 -13.57
CA CYS A 295 21.01 -7.69 -14.00
C CYS A 295 21.33 -7.50 -15.49
N ALA A 296 20.31 -7.58 -16.35
CA ALA A 296 20.45 -7.34 -17.79
C ALA A 296 21.01 -5.93 -18.10
N LEU A 297 20.45 -4.89 -17.49
CA LEU A 297 20.87 -3.50 -17.68
C LEU A 297 22.30 -3.25 -17.19
N GLN A 298 22.69 -3.79 -16.04
CA GLN A 298 24.05 -3.68 -15.54
C GLN A 298 25.05 -4.31 -16.49
N LYS A 299 24.72 -5.49 -17.04
CA LYS A 299 25.59 -6.17 -17.99
C LYS A 299 25.67 -5.44 -19.34
N MET A 300 24.56 -4.88 -19.81
CA MET A 300 24.57 -4.06 -21.03
C MET A 300 25.43 -2.81 -20.85
N LYS A 301 25.38 -2.18 -19.66
CA LYS A 301 26.24 -1.06 -19.29
C LYS A 301 27.72 -1.45 -19.28
N GLN A 302 28.07 -2.60 -18.71
CA GLN A 302 29.45 -3.11 -18.69
C GLN A 302 30.01 -3.35 -20.11
N GLY A 303 29.17 -3.80 -21.03
CA GLY A 303 29.54 -4.00 -22.43
C GLY A 303 29.55 -2.74 -23.29
N GLY A 304 29.21 -1.57 -22.74
CA GLY A 304 29.07 -0.34 -23.52
C GLY A 304 27.87 -0.33 -24.47
N PHE A 305 26.92 -1.26 -24.31
CA PHE A 305 25.71 -1.34 -25.14
C PHE A 305 24.57 -0.47 -24.62
N LEU A 306 24.62 -0.07 -23.34
CA LEU A 306 23.62 0.79 -22.73
C LEU A 306 24.18 2.20 -22.57
N ASP A 307 23.95 3.06 -23.56
CA ASP A 307 24.21 4.48 -23.39
C ASP A 307 23.07 5.14 -22.62
N VAL A 308 23.10 5.06 -21.29
CA VAL A 308 22.07 5.66 -20.41
C VAL A 308 21.91 7.17 -20.60
N ASN A 309 22.75 7.81 -21.42
CA ASN A 309 22.59 9.19 -21.84
C ASN A 309 21.33 9.45 -22.66
N PHE A 310 20.60 8.43 -23.15
CA PHE A 310 19.33 8.67 -23.82
C PHE A 310 18.18 8.99 -22.86
N ILE A 311 18.32 8.87 -21.53
CA ILE A 311 17.30 9.37 -20.58
C ILE A 311 17.87 10.44 -19.64
N LYS A 312 17.33 11.65 -19.73
CA LYS A 312 17.79 12.80 -18.94
C LYS A 312 16.63 13.54 -18.28
N GLN A 313 16.94 14.27 -17.21
CA GLN A 313 16.00 15.11 -16.48
C GLN A 313 16.24 16.58 -16.80
N CYS A 314 15.16 17.30 -17.10
CA CYS A 314 15.20 18.75 -17.23
C CYS A 314 15.63 19.38 -15.88
N PRO A 315 16.70 20.19 -15.85
CA PRO A 315 17.21 20.76 -14.60
C PRO A 315 16.28 21.82 -14.00
N TYR A 316 15.30 22.32 -14.77
CA TYR A 316 14.43 23.41 -14.36
C TYR A 316 13.07 22.98 -13.81
N CYS A 317 12.46 21.93 -14.39
CA CYS A 317 11.14 21.45 -13.94
C CYS A 317 11.12 19.99 -13.49
N GLY A 318 12.23 19.26 -13.64
CA GLY A 318 12.33 17.87 -13.20
C GLY A 318 11.68 16.84 -14.14
N GLU A 319 11.20 17.25 -15.32
CA GLU A 319 10.64 16.31 -16.31
C GLU A 319 11.68 15.36 -16.88
N ILE A 320 11.25 14.14 -17.17
CA ILE A 320 12.08 13.06 -17.71
C ILE A 320 11.92 13.03 -19.23
N TRP A 321 13.05 12.99 -19.93
CA TRP A 321 13.16 13.02 -21.38
C TRP A 321 13.87 11.79 -21.88
N ILE A 322 13.39 11.21 -22.99
CA ILE A 322 14.03 10.12 -23.71
C ILE A 322 14.48 10.70 -25.06
N GLN A 323 15.78 10.66 -25.37
CA GLN A 323 16.30 11.05 -26.68
C GLN A 323 16.02 9.92 -27.66
N PRO A 324 15.17 10.13 -28.67
CA PRO A 324 15.12 9.21 -29.80
C PRO A 324 16.48 9.28 -30.51
N ASN A 325 16.97 8.13 -30.95
CA ASN A 325 18.20 8.05 -31.74
C ASN A 325 18.15 9.10 -32.86
N GLU A 326 19.28 9.78 -33.11
CA GLU A 326 19.51 10.77 -34.19
C GLU A 326 19.13 12.24 -33.92
N PHE A 327 18.72 12.62 -32.71
CA PHE A 327 18.48 14.05 -32.41
C PHE A 327 19.77 14.81 -32.02
N GLU A 328 20.42 15.44 -33.00
CA GLU A 328 21.45 16.47 -32.78
C GLU A 328 20.81 17.86 -32.86
N GLY A 329 20.50 18.48 -31.71
CA GLY A 329 19.90 19.82 -31.72
C GLY A 329 19.44 20.37 -30.38
N LEU A 330 18.95 21.60 -30.41
CA LEU A 330 18.33 22.30 -29.27
C LEU A 330 16.93 21.74 -29.01
N ILE A 331 16.65 21.40 -27.76
CA ILE A 331 15.37 20.83 -27.32
C ILE A 331 14.65 21.86 -26.46
N PHE A 332 13.35 22.03 -26.67
CA PHE A 332 12.51 22.86 -25.80
C PHE A 332 11.70 21.96 -24.87
N CYS A 333 11.88 22.13 -23.55
CA CYS A 333 11.15 21.36 -22.55
C CYS A 333 9.64 21.61 -22.69
N GLY A 334 8.87 20.57 -23.02
CA GLY A 334 7.41 20.63 -23.23
C GLY A 334 6.98 20.85 -24.68
N SER A 335 7.92 20.93 -25.63
CA SER A 335 7.58 21.18 -27.03
C SER A 335 6.97 19.96 -27.75
N SER A 336 6.07 20.25 -28.69
CA SER A 336 5.26 19.28 -29.41
C SER A 336 6.01 18.45 -30.45
N LYS A 337 7.21 18.84 -30.89
CA LYS A 337 8.00 18.02 -31.85
C LYS A 337 8.48 16.70 -31.25
N SER A 338 8.56 16.62 -29.92
CA SER A 338 8.83 15.37 -29.18
C SER A 338 7.56 14.52 -28.98
N LYS A 339 6.37 15.05 -29.30
CA LYS A 339 5.07 14.36 -29.12
C LYS A 339 4.69 13.45 -30.28
N GLU A 340 5.25 13.62 -31.48
CA GLU A 340 4.83 12.80 -32.64
C GLU A 340 5.14 11.31 -32.47
N ILE A 341 6.17 10.96 -31.68
CA ILE A 341 6.46 9.56 -31.31
C ILE A 341 5.54 9.08 -30.17
N TYR A 342 4.95 9.99 -29.39
CA TYR A 342 4.12 9.70 -28.22
C TYR A 342 2.61 9.60 -28.54
N LEU A 343 2.14 10.18 -29.65
CA LEU A 343 0.72 10.41 -29.92
C LEU A 343 -0.04 9.24 -30.58
N GLN A 344 0.57 8.07 -30.79
CA GLN A 344 -0.15 6.92 -31.36
C GLN A 344 -1.01 6.13 -30.36
N GLN A 345 -1.02 6.47 -29.07
CA GLN A 345 -1.94 5.84 -28.10
C GLN A 345 -2.67 6.88 -27.24
N LYS A 346 -4.00 6.77 -27.20
CA LYS A 346 -4.99 7.73 -26.67
C LYS A 346 -4.74 8.15 -25.21
N PHE A 347 -4.02 9.26 -24.99
CA PHE A 347 -4.11 10.03 -23.74
C PHE A 347 -3.96 11.53 -24.02
N GLN A 348 -4.93 12.34 -23.56
CA GLN A 348 -4.80 13.80 -23.55
C GLN A 348 -3.78 14.21 -22.48
N ILE A 349 -2.59 14.62 -22.88
CA ILE A 349 -1.55 15.13 -21.97
C ILE A 349 -1.60 16.66 -21.94
N LYS A 350 -1.92 17.22 -20.76
CA LYS A 350 -1.69 18.64 -20.42
C LYS A 350 -0.22 18.98 -20.66
N MET A 351 0.06 20.17 -21.18
CA MET A 351 1.44 20.66 -21.37
C MET A 351 2.16 20.73 -20.01
N LEU A 352 2.89 19.68 -19.69
CA LEU A 352 3.88 19.66 -18.63
C LEU A 352 5.20 19.90 -19.36
N GLY A 353 5.79 21.07 -19.13
CA GLY A 353 7.15 21.42 -19.52
C GLY A 353 7.41 22.90 -19.29
N CYS A 354 8.62 23.27 -18.87
CA CYS A 354 8.92 24.66 -18.52
C CYS A 354 9.17 25.59 -19.71
N GLY A 355 9.11 25.09 -20.94
CA GLY A 355 9.34 25.86 -22.17
C GLY A 355 10.79 26.28 -22.40
N LYS A 356 11.71 25.93 -21.51
CA LYS A 356 13.11 26.35 -21.64
C LYS A 356 13.84 25.57 -22.73
N GLN A 357 14.64 26.32 -23.47
CA GLN A 357 15.61 25.78 -24.43
C GLN A 357 16.76 25.13 -23.67
N LEU A 358 17.09 23.91 -24.05
CA LEU A 358 18.10 23.07 -23.42
C LEU A 358 18.95 22.43 -24.51
N GLN A 359 20.27 22.36 -24.32
CA GLN A 359 21.04 21.34 -25.03
C GLN A 359 20.89 20.01 -24.29
N TRP A 360 20.91 18.90 -25.03
CA TRP A 360 20.84 17.57 -24.43
C TRP A 360 21.95 17.37 -23.37
N ASN A 361 23.14 17.93 -23.61
CA ASN A 361 24.27 17.86 -22.69
C ASN A 361 24.06 18.65 -21.38
N ASP A 362 23.14 19.62 -21.37
CA ASP A 362 22.80 20.41 -20.18
C ASP A 362 21.78 19.69 -19.28
N MET A 363 21.10 18.67 -19.80
CA MET A 363 20.16 17.88 -19.01
C MET A 363 20.89 16.88 -18.11
N LYS A 364 20.33 16.65 -16.92
CA LYS A 364 20.95 15.77 -15.93
C LYS A 364 20.68 14.31 -16.29
N SER A 365 21.71 13.53 -16.58
CA SER A 365 21.56 12.08 -16.75
C SER A 365 20.97 11.46 -15.48
N LEU A 366 19.93 10.66 -15.64
CA LEU A 366 19.29 10.01 -14.51
C LEU A 366 20.05 8.72 -14.17
N PRO A 367 20.33 8.46 -12.89
CA PRO A 367 20.97 7.20 -12.52
C PRO A 367 20.06 6.04 -12.88
N LEU A 368 20.64 4.93 -13.30
CA LEU A 368 19.90 3.72 -13.69
C LEU A 368 18.89 3.28 -12.60
N SER A 369 19.24 3.47 -11.32
CA SER A 369 18.35 3.21 -10.17
C SER A 369 17.06 4.04 -10.17
N PHE A 370 17.07 5.27 -10.70
CA PHE A 370 15.89 6.13 -10.79
C PHE A 370 14.91 5.63 -11.87
N LEU A 371 15.41 5.27 -13.05
CA LEU A 371 14.60 4.69 -14.15
C LEU A 371 13.91 3.39 -13.74
N ILE A 372 14.65 2.62 -12.95
CA ILE A 372 14.24 1.32 -12.45
C ILE A 372 13.22 1.44 -11.29
N ASN A 373 13.23 2.55 -10.53
CA ASN A 373 12.26 2.82 -9.46
C ASN A 373 10.96 3.48 -9.93
N GLN A 374 10.96 4.16 -11.09
CA GLN A 374 9.79 4.86 -11.66
C GLN A 374 8.94 3.98 -12.58
N SER A 375 9.43 2.80 -12.98
CA SER A 375 8.74 1.92 -13.91
C SER A 375 7.68 1.08 -13.17
N ASN A 376 6.43 1.50 -13.27
CA ASN A 376 5.35 0.52 -13.36
C ASN A 376 5.60 -0.35 -14.61
N ILE A 377 5.18 -1.61 -14.58
CA ILE A 377 5.41 -2.62 -15.64
C ILE A 377 5.12 -2.08 -17.06
N GLU A 378 4.17 -1.14 -17.18
CA GLU A 378 3.72 -0.47 -18.41
C GLU A 378 4.77 0.46 -19.07
N SER A 379 5.70 1.04 -18.33
CA SER A 379 6.62 2.08 -18.85
C SER A 379 7.75 1.53 -19.76
N PHE A 380 7.92 0.21 -19.82
CA PHE A 380 9.03 -0.45 -20.52
C PHE A 380 8.70 -0.90 -21.95
N ASN A 381 7.43 -0.80 -22.38
CA ASN A 381 6.98 -1.18 -23.72
C ASN A 381 7.57 -0.28 -24.84
N TYR A 382 8.25 0.80 -24.48
CA TYR A 382 8.86 1.75 -25.42
C TYR A 382 10.20 1.27 -26.01
N LEU A 383 10.91 0.35 -25.33
CA LEU A 383 12.20 -0.17 -25.82
C LEU A 383 12.06 -1.24 -26.91
N SER A 384 10.85 -1.78 -27.13
CA SER A 384 10.61 -2.89 -28.08
C SER A 384 10.31 -2.47 -29.51
N ALA A 385 10.20 -1.18 -29.80
CA ALA A 385 9.77 -0.67 -31.11
C ALA A 385 10.90 -0.59 -32.17
N VAL A 386 12.08 -1.19 -31.94
CA VAL A 386 13.29 -0.95 -32.75
C VAL A 386 13.91 -2.23 -33.35
N LEU A 387 13.18 -3.35 -33.48
CA LEU A 387 13.75 -4.60 -34.02
C LEU A 387 12.98 -5.13 -35.23
N SER A 388 13.72 -5.73 -36.17
CA SER A 388 13.17 -6.28 -37.42
C SER A 388 12.57 -7.69 -37.21
N GLN A 389 11.48 -7.99 -37.93
CA GLN A 389 10.67 -9.21 -37.77
C GLN A 389 11.42 -10.54 -38.02
N GLU A 390 12.52 -10.55 -38.79
CA GLU A 390 13.26 -11.79 -39.11
C GLU A 390 14.18 -12.28 -37.98
N GLU A 391 14.64 -11.40 -37.08
CA GLU A 391 15.56 -11.77 -36.00
C GLU A 391 14.83 -12.24 -34.73
N GLU A 392 13.58 -11.80 -34.55
CA GLU A 392 12.67 -12.16 -33.46
C GLU A 392 12.48 -13.68 -33.32
N ASP A 393 12.31 -14.39 -34.44
CA ASP A 393 12.06 -15.84 -34.48
C ASP A 393 13.23 -16.70 -33.96
N LYS A 394 14.47 -16.22 -34.12
CA LYS A 394 15.67 -16.97 -33.71
C LYS A 394 15.87 -16.90 -32.18
N TYR A 395 15.57 -15.76 -31.58
CA TYR A 395 15.68 -15.55 -30.14
C TYR A 395 14.47 -16.10 -29.39
N ILE A 396 13.27 -16.02 -29.96
CA ILE A 396 12.09 -16.74 -29.46
C ILE A 396 12.37 -18.25 -29.45
N LYS A 397 13.04 -18.82 -30.47
CA LYS A 397 13.47 -20.23 -30.44
C LYS A 397 14.46 -20.54 -29.31
N ALA A 398 15.39 -19.65 -28.99
CA ALA A 398 16.32 -19.85 -27.88
C ALA A 398 15.62 -19.78 -26.51
N ALA A 399 14.71 -18.81 -26.32
CA ALA A 399 13.87 -18.69 -25.13
C ALA A 399 12.95 -19.92 -24.95
N LYS A 400 12.26 -20.36 -26.01
CA LYS A 400 11.44 -21.59 -26.02
C LYS A 400 12.27 -22.85 -25.76
N LYS A 401 13.53 -22.90 -26.22
CA LYS A 401 14.45 -24.01 -25.92
C LYS A 401 14.81 -24.05 -24.44
N ILE A 402 15.04 -22.90 -23.81
CA ILE A 402 15.23 -22.81 -22.36
C ILE A 402 13.96 -23.29 -21.62
N GLU A 403 12.78 -22.85 -22.05
CA GLU A 403 11.49 -23.29 -21.50
C GLU A 403 11.29 -24.82 -21.62
N THR A 404 11.68 -25.40 -22.76
CA THR A 404 11.63 -26.86 -23.00
C THR A 404 12.58 -27.60 -22.07
N LEU A 405 13.80 -27.08 -21.88
CA LEU A 405 14.79 -27.68 -20.97
C LEU A 405 14.35 -27.63 -19.50
N ILE A 406 13.58 -26.62 -19.10
CA ILE A 406 12.94 -26.53 -17.78
C ILE A 406 11.83 -27.58 -17.65
N LYS A 407 10.90 -27.65 -18.62
CA LYS A 407 9.78 -28.61 -18.62
C LYS A 407 10.23 -30.06 -18.59
N GLU A 408 11.36 -30.36 -19.24
CA GLU A 408 11.94 -31.70 -19.30
C GLU A 408 12.77 -32.08 -18.04
N LYS A 409 12.86 -31.21 -17.02
CA LYS A 409 13.74 -31.41 -15.84
C LYS A 409 15.21 -31.68 -16.17
N LYS A 410 15.67 -31.33 -17.38
CA LYS A 410 17.06 -31.53 -17.83
C LYS A 410 18.03 -30.50 -17.26
N ILE A 411 17.51 -29.46 -16.62
CA ILE A 411 18.25 -28.53 -15.79
C ILE A 411 17.79 -28.77 -14.35
N ILE A 412 18.67 -29.33 -13.52
CA ILE A 412 18.44 -29.47 -12.08
C ILE A 412 18.64 -28.10 -11.45
N ILE A 413 17.55 -27.47 -11.03
CA ILE A 413 17.57 -26.25 -10.24
C ILE A 413 17.92 -26.67 -8.81
N ILE A 414 19.14 -26.37 -8.37
CA ILE A 414 19.57 -26.53 -6.98
C ILE A 414 19.11 -25.31 -6.17
#